data_AF-X1ARB5-F1
#
_entry.id   AF-X1ARB5-F1
#
_cell.length_a   1.000
_cell.length_b   1.000
_cell.length_c   1.000
_cell.angle_alpha   90.00
_cell.angle_beta   90.00
_cell.angle_gamma   90.00
#
_symmetry.space_group_name_H-M   'P 1'
#
loop_
_entity.id
_entity.type
_entity.pdbx_description
1 polymer ?
#
loop_
_entity_poly.entity_id
_entity_poly.type
_entity_poly.pdbx_seq_one_letter_code
_entity_poly.pdbx_strand_id
1 'polypeptide(L)' 'RFGQPEDLANLVVFLASERASYITGTVVQVDGGFVKSSL' A
#
# COMPACT_ATOMS: atom_id res chain seq x y z
N ARG A 1 -2.71 -2.51 -14.87
CA ARG A 1 -2.49 -1.14 -15.40
C ARG A 1 -1.19 -0.61 -14.85
N PHE A 2 -0.53 0.36 -15.50
CA PHE A 2 0.55 1.08 -14.83
C PHE A 2 -0.03 1.90 -13.67
N GLY A 3 0.60 1.79 -12.52
CA GLY A 3 0.29 2.63 -11.36
C GLY A 3 0.56 4.09 -11.69
N GLN A 4 -0.23 4.97 -11.10
CA GLN A 4 0.03 6.39 -11.09
C GLN A 4 0.62 6.79 -9.72
N PRO A 5 1.37 7.89 -9.62
CA PRO A 5 1.91 8.36 -8.34
C PRO A 5 0.85 8.46 -7.21
N GLU A 6 -0.39 8.79 -7.58
CA GLU A 6 -1.52 8.92 -6.66
C GLU A 6 -1.90 7.58 -6.00
N ASP A 7 -1.66 6.45 -6.68
CA ASP A 7 -1.95 5.13 -6.12
C ASP A 7 -1.07 4.86 -4.88
N LEU A 8 0.20 5.27 -4.91
CA LEU A 8 1.11 5.20 -3.77
C LEU A 8 0.78 6.29 -2.73
N ALA A 9 0.57 7.53 -3.18
CA ALA A 9 0.33 8.66 -2.28
C ALA A 9 -0.90 8.44 -1.40
N ASN A 10 -1.98 7.89 -1.96
CA ASN A 10 -3.20 7.59 -1.21
C ASN A 10 -2.95 6.57 -0.08
N LEU A 11 -2.14 5.53 -0.34
CA LEU A 11 -1.76 4.59 0.71
C LEU A 11 -0.93 5.27 1.80
N VAL A 12 0.05 6.10 1.42
CA VAL A 12 0.89 6.84 2.38
C VAL A 12 0.02 7.75 3.26
N VAL A 13 -0.93 8.49 2.69
CA VAL A 13 -1.85 9.33 3.44
C VAL A 13 -2.71 8.51 4.42
N PHE A 14 -3.18 7.34 4.00
CA PHE A 14 -3.91 6.44 4.88
C PHE A 14 -3.03 5.95 6.06
N LEU A 15 -1.82 5.47 5.77
CA LEU A 15 -0.89 4.97 6.78
C LEU A 15 -0.43 6.06 7.75
N ALA A 16 -0.32 7.30 7.31
CA ALA A 16 0.00 8.44 8.15
C ALA A 16 -1.19 8.96 8.98
N SER A 17 -2.40 8.44 8.77
CA SER A 17 -3.60 8.86 9.50
C SER A 17 -3.84 8.04 10.76
N GLU A 18 -4.61 8.59 11.71
CA GLU A 18 -5.07 7.89 12.92
C GLU A 18 -5.79 6.56 12.65
N ARG A 19 -6.35 6.40 11.44
CA ARG A 19 -7.06 5.19 11.02
C ARG A 19 -6.15 3.99 10.89
N ALA A 20 -4.85 4.20 10.75
CA ALA A 20 -3.83 3.16 10.64
C ALA A 20 -3.06 2.95 11.96
N SER A 21 -3.54 3.46 13.10
CA SER A 21 -2.85 3.45 14.39
C SER A 21 -2.40 2.07 14.90
N TYR A 22 -2.98 0.98 14.40
CA TYR A 22 -2.59 -0.39 14.76
C TYR A 22 -1.78 -1.12 13.68
N ILE A 23 -1.44 -0.43 12.58
CA ILE A 23 -0.68 -1.00 11.47
C ILE A 23 0.79 -0.64 11.66
N THR A 24 1.60 -1.63 12.01
CA THR A 24 3.06 -1.49 12.17
C THR A 24 3.77 -2.79 11.81
N GLY A 25 5.07 -2.71 11.52
CA GLY A 25 5.91 -3.88 11.24
C GLY A 25 5.55 -4.64 9.96
N THR A 26 4.86 -4.00 9.01
CA THR A 26 4.39 -4.63 7.77
C THR A 26 4.83 -3.84 6.54
N VAL A 27 4.96 -4.54 5.41
CA VAL A 27 5.23 -3.95 4.09
C VAL A 27 4.00 -4.15 3.23
N VAL A 28 3.42 -3.05 2.75
CA VAL A 28 2.25 -3.07 1.86
C VAL A 28 2.71 -2.82 0.43
N GLN A 29 2.48 -3.79 -0.45
CA GLN A 29 2.83 -3.69 -1.87
C GLN A 29 1.77 -2.88 -2.64
N VAL A 30 2.22 -1.95 -3.48
CA VAL A 30 1.37 -1.13 -4.36
C VAL A 30 1.81 -1.32 -5.81
N ASP A 31 1.64 -2.53 -6.32
CA ASP A 31 2.14 -2.95 -7.64
C ASP A 31 1.02 -3.35 -8.62
N GLY A 32 -0.25 -3.22 -8.20
CA GLY A 32 -1.39 -3.63 -9.00
C GLY A 32 -1.54 -5.16 -9.16
N GLY A 33 -0.95 -5.95 -8.25
CA GLY A 33 -0.99 -7.41 -8.27
C GLY A 33 0.04 -8.04 -9.19
N PHE A 34 1.16 -7.36 -9.41
CA PHE A 34 2.26 -7.84 -10.26
C PHE A 34 3.02 -8.99 -9.57
N VAL A 35 3.31 -8.83 -8.29
CA VAL A 35 3.83 -9.90 -7.44
C VAL A 35 2.64 -10.73 -6.96
N LYS A 36 2.56 -11.97 -7.43
CA LYS A 36 1.58 -12.95 -6.94
C LYS A 36 2.20 -13.84 -5.88
N SER A 37 1.50 -14.03 -4.77
CA SER A 37 1.82 -15.12 -3.86
C SER A 37 1.69 -16.45 -4.61
N SER A 38 2.73 -17.28 -4.55
CA SER A 38 2.78 -18.59 -5.23
C SER A 38 2.36 -19.74 -4.30
N LEU A 39 1.72 -19.41 -3.18
CA LEU A 39 1.09 -20.38 -2.28
C LEU A 39 -0.27 -20.81 -2.82
#